data_AF-A0A365GYT0-F1
#
_entry.id   AF-A0A365GYT0-F1
#
_cell.length_a   1.000
_cell.length_b   1.000
_cell.length_c   1.000
_cell.angle_alpha   90.00
_cell.angle_beta   90.00
_cell.angle_gamma   90.00
#
_symmetry.space_group_name_H-M   'P 1'
#
loop_
_entity.id
_entity.type
_entity.pdbx_description
1 polymer ?
#
loop_
_entity_poly.entity_id
_entity_poly.type
_entity_poly.pdbx_seq_one_letter_code
_entity_poly.pdbx_strand_id
1 'polypeptide(L)'
;MAVTAGRNPLPGRGTFFVGVDVAPGRYMCSETAGGWWIRFTGPGGDKTVRSGRLPHGPAEVVVEVGDFAFQTNVGAPWRLQNPAAEHVHDGPEPLRRVVDPELPGGAEALRTRRAPLREAGPALAVLGLLWMSLWAWAWAAAAAPVVLGALLLVHMRDTRQRDRVERARRDHSLGPEDFDEEARRLMLRAQRAIAAVRESEVNRQGMLDSVDNAVTLPRQEWEIARVLARQARLRHEQDPFLSDTVPPEVQAAVSSLREKLEQSVRAVTRRIEALERYADHALAADEALRAHRQLETLAERAHEYDELVADTVRDDLAVSAIERLTAQGDELVRTLRGRLAEAAAAAAALPPDPP
;
A
#
# COMPACT_ATOMS: atom_id res chain seq x y z
N MET A 1 -3.40 -6.98 -1.29
CA MET A 1 -2.37 -6.06 -1.79
C MET A 1 -2.86 -4.64 -1.64
N ALA A 2 -2.38 -3.91 -0.64
CA ALA A 2 -2.67 -2.48 -0.50
C ALA A 2 -1.35 -1.74 -0.64
N VAL A 3 -1.00 -1.42 -1.89
CA VAL A 3 -0.06 -0.34 -2.19
C VAL A 3 -0.50 0.84 -1.34
N THR A 4 0.38 1.33 -0.47
CA THR A 4 0.14 2.53 0.34
C THR A 4 -0.45 3.56 -0.62
N ALA A 5 -1.74 3.89 -0.45
CA ALA A 5 -2.49 4.62 -1.47
C ALA A 5 -1.98 6.06 -1.50
N GLY A 6 -0.86 6.27 -2.20
CA GLY A 6 -0.35 7.57 -2.54
C GLY A 6 -1.45 8.35 -3.25
N ARG A 7 -1.45 9.66 -3.05
CA ARG A 7 -2.53 10.55 -3.44
C ARG A 7 -2.87 10.37 -4.92
N ASN A 8 -4.10 9.98 -5.24
CA ASN A 8 -4.61 9.88 -6.61
C ASN A 8 -5.93 10.65 -6.71
N PRO A 9 -6.04 11.69 -7.56
CA PRO A 9 -5.05 12.18 -8.51
C PRO A 9 -3.92 12.99 -7.86
N LEU A 10 -2.71 12.90 -8.44
CA LEU A 10 -1.58 13.75 -8.04
C LEU A 10 -1.76 15.15 -8.62
N PRO A 11 -1.56 16.23 -7.84
CA PRO A 11 -1.56 17.58 -8.39
C PRO A 11 -0.52 17.77 -9.50
N GLY A 12 -0.87 18.55 -10.52
CA GLY A 12 0.04 18.85 -11.64
C GLY A 12 1.25 19.70 -11.26
N ARG A 13 1.26 20.28 -10.06
CA ARG A 13 2.39 21.07 -9.54
C ARG A 13 2.77 20.60 -8.16
N GLY A 14 4.05 20.31 -7.97
CA GLY A 14 4.58 19.91 -6.68
C GLY A 14 5.72 18.92 -6.80
N THR A 15 6.24 18.52 -5.65
CA THR A 15 7.20 17.45 -5.53
C THR A 15 6.60 16.39 -4.60
N PHE A 16 6.61 15.14 -5.04
CA PHE A 16 5.97 14.00 -4.41
C PHE A 16 7.02 12.92 -4.16
N PHE A 17 7.13 12.39 -2.94
CA PHE A 17 8.04 11.29 -2.63
C PHE A 17 7.41 9.95 -2.97
N VAL A 18 8.18 9.09 -3.63
CA VAL A 18 7.69 7.78 -4.09
C VAL A 18 7.58 6.83 -2.90
N GLY A 19 6.45 6.13 -2.82
CA GLY A 19 6.09 5.26 -1.68
C GLY A 19 5.46 6.00 -0.49
N VAL A 20 5.43 7.34 -0.51
CA VAL A 20 4.79 8.19 0.51
C VAL A 20 3.66 9.01 -0.11
N ASP A 21 3.98 9.98 -0.97
CA ASP A 21 3.00 10.87 -1.58
C ASP A 21 2.45 10.31 -2.90
N VAL A 22 3.27 9.54 -3.61
CA VAL A 22 2.97 8.96 -4.92
C VAL A 22 3.28 7.47 -4.93
N ALA A 23 2.34 6.66 -5.38
CA ALA A 23 2.55 5.24 -5.58
C ALA A 23 3.42 5.01 -6.83
N PRO A 24 4.30 4.00 -6.86
CA PRO A 24 4.92 3.55 -8.10
C PRO A 24 3.84 3.14 -9.11
N GLY A 25 4.04 3.47 -10.39
CA GLY A 25 3.10 3.12 -11.45
C GLY A 25 3.07 4.11 -12.60
N ARG A 26 2.12 3.86 -13.51
CA ARG A 26 1.96 4.59 -14.77
C ARG A 26 0.93 5.71 -14.61
N TYR A 27 1.38 6.95 -14.74
CA TYR A 27 0.57 8.14 -14.57
C TYR A 27 0.35 8.84 -15.91
N MET A 28 -0.89 9.29 -16.15
CA MET A 28 -1.23 10.12 -17.30
C MET A 28 -1.76 11.48 -16.86
N CYS A 29 -1.22 12.53 -17.46
CA CYS A 29 -1.74 13.88 -17.42
C CYS A 29 -2.52 14.13 -18.71
N SER A 30 -3.76 14.64 -18.61
CA SER A 30 -4.60 14.91 -19.78
C SER A 30 -4.18 16.15 -20.57
N GLU A 31 -3.55 17.12 -19.90
CA GLU A 31 -3.10 18.38 -20.52
C GLU A 31 -1.87 18.92 -19.79
N THR A 32 -0.72 18.89 -20.46
CA THR A 32 0.52 19.38 -19.85
C THR A 32 0.67 20.90 -19.93
N ALA A 33 0.03 21.55 -20.90
CA ALA A 33 0.14 22.98 -21.18
C ALA A 33 1.59 23.50 -21.31
N GLY A 34 2.49 22.73 -21.91
CA GLY A 34 3.90 23.14 -22.06
C GLY A 34 4.75 22.93 -20.80
N GLY A 35 4.26 22.12 -19.86
CA GLY A 35 4.88 21.83 -18.58
C GLY A 35 6.08 20.89 -18.66
N TRP A 36 6.53 20.43 -17.49
CA TRP A 36 7.64 19.49 -17.37
C TRP A 36 7.48 18.59 -16.14
N TRP A 37 8.24 17.50 -16.11
CA TRP A 37 8.41 16.65 -14.94
C TRP A 37 9.88 16.21 -14.78
N ILE A 38 10.25 15.85 -13.56
CA ILE A 38 11.55 15.28 -13.20
C ILE A 38 11.31 14.11 -12.26
N ARG A 39 11.93 12.98 -12.57
CA ARG A 39 12.08 11.86 -11.67
C ARG A 39 13.49 11.91 -11.09
N PHE A 40 13.59 11.91 -9.77
CA PHE A 40 14.86 11.76 -9.07
C PHE A 40 15.08 10.26 -8.91
N THR A 41 16.07 9.72 -9.62
CA THR A 41 16.40 8.30 -9.67
C THR A 41 17.70 8.04 -8.91
N GLY A 42 17.89 6.81 -8.44
CA GLY A 42 19.05 6.44 -7.64
C GLY A 42 18.84 6.62 -6.13
N PRO A 43 19.70 5.99 -5.30
CA PRO A 43 19.54 5.92 -3.86
C PRO A 43 19.40 7.32 -3.24
N GLY A 44 20.18 8.32 -3.64
CA GLY A 44 20.08 9.67 -3.07
C GLY A 44 19.08 10.62 -3.73
N GLY A 45 18.41 10.20 -4.82
CA GLY A 45 17.91 11.13 -5.83
C GLY A 45 19.04 11.87 -6.56
N ASP A 46 20.23 11.29 -6.58
CA ASP A 46 21.47 11.80 -7.16
C ASP A 46 21.44 11.83 -8.69
N LYS A 47 20.61 11.00 -9.30
CA LYS A 47 20.36 10.99 -10.73
C LYS A 47 18.99 11.60 -11.01
N THR A 48 18.86 12.24 -12.16
CA THR A 48 17.58 12.81 -12.58
C THR A 48 17.24 12.41 -14.00
N VAL A 49 16.01 11.95 -14.19
CA VAL A 49 15.38 11.77 -15.50
C VAL A 49 14.39 12.89 -15.65
N ARG A 50 14.70 13.86 -16.51
CA ARG A 50 13.89 15.05 -16.74
C ARG A 50 13.18 14.95 -18.08
N SER A 51 11.88 15.27 -18.09
CA SER A 51 11.21 15.55 -19.36
C SER A 51 11.75 16.85 -19.94
N GLY A 52 11.92 16.88 -21.26
CA GLY A 52 11.95 18.17 -21.96
C GLY A 52 10.65 18.96 -21.73
N ARG A 53 10.53 20.11 -22.40
CA ARG A 53 9.25 20.82 -22.46
C ARG A 53 8.22 19.90 -23.12
N LEU A 54 7.15 19.58 -22.41
CA LEU A 54 6.12 18.68 -22.91
C LEU A 54 5.27 19.39 -23.97
N PRO A 55 4.84 18.69 -25.04
CA PRO A 55 3.89 19.24 -26.00
C PRO A 55 2.53 19.46 -25.35
N HIS A 56 1.77 20.44 -25.86
CA HIS A 56 0.37 20.63 -25.47
C HIS A 56 -0.42 19.34 -25.79
N GLY A 57 -1.28 18.90 -24.87
CA GLY A 57 -1.95 17.61 -24.92
C GLY A 57 -1.51 16.62 -23.84
N PRO A 58 -1.87 15.32 -23.99
CA PRO A 58 -1.64 14.32 -22.95
C PRO A 58 -0.16 13.93 -22.87
N ALA A 59 0.29 13.66 -21.64
CA ALA A 59 1.61 13.08 -21.41
C ALA A 59 1.56 11.98 -20.38
N GLU A 60 2.51 11.07 -20.50
CA GLU A 60 2.64 9.91 -19.66
C GLU A 60 3.99 9.91 -18.94
N VAL A 61 3.99 9.39 -17.71
CA VAL A 61 5.20 9.13 -16.94
C VAL A 61 5.04 7.84 -16.15
N VAL A 62 6.08 7.01 -16.16
CA VAL A 62 6.18 5.85 -15.26
C VAL A 62 7.02 6.26 -14.07
N VAL A 63 6.52 6.10 -12.86
CA VAL A 63 7.25 6.31 -11.60
C VAL A 63 7.65 4.93 -11.09
N GLU A 64 8.95 4.67 -10.98
CA GLU A 64 9.49 3.35 -10.61
C GLU A 64 9.55 3.21 -9.09
N VAL A 65 9.53 1.96 -8.59
CA VAL A 65 9.60 1.67 -7.13
C VAL A 65 10.91 2.21 -6.51
N GLY A 66 11.99 2.20 -7.28
CA GLY A 66 13.31 2.71 -6.85
C GLY A 66 13.53 4.21 -7.07
N ASP A 67 12.52 4.94 -7.56
CA ASP A 67 12.62 6.40 -7.66
C ASP A 67 12.55 7.02 -6.27
N PHE A 68 13.30 8.11 -6.08
CA PHE A 68 13.29 8.85 -4.82
C PHE A 68 12.12 9.84 -4.75
N ALA A 69 11.90 10.60 -5.83
CA ALA A 69 10.84 11.59 -5.88
C ALA A 69 10.40 11.88 -7.32
N PHE A 70 9.16 12.31 -7.46
CA PHE A 70 8.57 12.83 -8.69
C PHE A 70 8.23 14.31 -8.51
N GLN A 71 8.85 15.19 -9.29
CA GLN A 71 8.52 16.61 -9.36
C GLN A 71 7.83 16.91 -10.68
N THR A 72 6.77 17.71 -10.63
CA THR A 72 6.03 18.09 -11.82
C THR A 72 5.57 19.54 -11.78
N ASN A 73 5.49 20.14 -12.97
CA ASN A 73 4.86 21.42 -13.21
C ASN A 73 4.12 21.38 -14.55
N VAL A 74 2.89 20.89 -14.50
CA VAL A 74 1.94 20.75 -15.61
C VAL A 74 0.60 21.40 -15.25
N GLY A 75 -0.22 21.68 -16.26
CA GLY A 75 -1.51 22.36 -16.09
C GLY A 75 -2.60 21.51 -15.43
N ALA A 76 -2.60 20.19 -15.68
CA ALA A 76 -3.61 19.25 -15.19
C ALA A 76 -3.01 18.22 -14.21
N PRO A 77 -3.82 17.63 -13.31
CA PRO A 77 -3.34 16.59 -12.40
C PRO A 77 -2.97 15.29 -13.14
N TRP A 78 -2.11 14.50 -12.52
CA TRP A 78 -1.77 13.16 -13.00
C TRP A 78 -2.71 12.13 -12.39
N ARG A 79 -3.24 11.23 -13.22
CA ARG A 79 -4.08 10.11 -12.81
C ARG A 79 -3.33 8.81 -13.02
N LEU A 80 -3.33 7.94 -12.00
CA LEU A 80 -2.80 6.59 -12.13
C LEU A 80 -3.69 5.82 -13.11
N GLN A 81 -3.12 5.35 -14.22
CA GLN A 81 -3.84 4.62 -15.27
C GLN A 81 -3.90 3.12 -15.00
N ASN A 82 -2.87 2.58 -14.34
CA ASN A 82 -2.82 1.19 -13.92
C ASN A 82 -1.89 1.11 -12.70
N PRO A 83 -2.31 0.60 -11.53
CA PRO A 83 -1.35 0.14 -10.52
C PRO A 83 -0.51 -0.92 -11.23
N ALA A 84 0.82 -0.81 -11.18
CA ALA A 84 1.70 -1.68 -11.96
C ALA A 84 1.27 -3.16 -11.77
N ALA A 85 0.84 -3.78 -12.87
CA ALA A 85 0.75 -5.23 -12.93
C ALA A 85 2.13 -5.77 -12.54
N GLU A 86 2.15 -6.49 -11.42
CA GLU A 86 2.98 -7.66 -11.17
C GLU A 86 4.33 -7.64 -11.92
N HIS A 87 5.19 -6.70 -11.58
CA HIS A 87 6.62 -7.00 -11.69
C HIS A 87 6.91 -7.93 -10.52
N VAL A 88 6.70 -9.23 -10.74
CA VAL A 88 7.28 -10.29 -9.92
C VAL A 88 8.77 -10.02 -9.93
N HIS A 89 9.25 -9.37 -8.87
CA HIS A 89 10.66 -9.17 -8.66
C HIS A 89 11.20 -10.53 -8.21
N ASP A 90 11.72 -11.30 -9.15
CA ASP A 90 12.33 -12.61 -8.92
C ASP A 90 13.74 -12.43 -8.31
N GLY A 91 13.78 -11.76 -7.16
CA GLY A 91 14.97 -11.40 -6.40
C GLY A 91 14.59 -11.05 -4.96
N PRO A 92 15.53 -11.11 -4.00
CA PRO A 92 15.25 -10.78 -2.61
C PRO A 92 14.68 -9.36 -2.52
N GLU A 93 13.53 -9.19 -1.85
CA GLU A 93 12.88 -7.89 -1.67
C GLU A 93 13.92 -6.81 -1.31
N PRO A 94 14.12 -5.80 -2.17
CA PRO A 94 15.12 -4.78 -1.93
C PRO A 94 14.73 -3.97 -0.70
N LEU A 95 15.71 -3.70 0.16
CA LEU A 95 15.51 -2.89 1.36
C LEU A 95 14.88 -1.55 0.97
N ARG A 96 13.71 -1.28 1.53
CA ARG A 96 12.96 -0.06 1.24
C ARG A 96 13.58 1.13 1.98
N ARG A 97 13.60 2.29 1.34
CA ARG A 97 13.97 3.57 1.98
C ARG A 97 13.00 3.92 3.09
N VAL A 98 13.52 4.33 4.24
CA VAL A 98 12.70 4.74 5.40
C VAL A 98 12.68 6.26 5.46
N VAL A 99 11.49 6.83 5.59
CA VAL A 99 11.28 8.29 5.62
C VAL A 99 10.74 8.68 7.00
N ASP A 100 11.20 9.81 7.52
CA ASP A 100 10.71 10.34 8.80
C ASP A 100 9.20 10.63 8.71
N PRO A 101 8.35 9.98 9.53
CA PRO A 101 6.90 10.21 9.53
C PRO A 101 6.50 11.55 10.14
N GLU A 102 7.38 12.19 10.92
CA GLU A 102 7.17 13.54 11.48
C GLU A 102 7.60 14.64 10.52
N LEU A 103 8.18 14.30 9.36
CA LEU A 103 8.21 15.25 8.26
C LEU A 103 6.77 15.69 8.04
N PRO A 104 6.48 16.99 8.16
CA PRO A 104 5.19 17.51 7.72
C PRO A 104 5.02 17.00 6.31
N GLY A 105 4.03 16.13 6.11
CA GLY A 105 3.69 15.70 4.77
C GLY A 105 3.61 16.95 3.90
N GLY A 106 3.97 16.80 2.63
CA GLY A 106 3.76 17.81 1.59
C GLY A 106 2.29 18.21 1.38
N ALA A 107 1.45 18.07 2.41
CA ALA A 107 0.09 18.57 2.49
C ALA A 107 0.03 20.10 2.67
N GLU A 108 1.08 20.81 3.16
CA GLU A 108 0.97 22.27 3.35
C GLU A 108 2.24 23.12 3.14
N ALA A 109 3.45 22.55 3.17
CA ALA A 109 4.69 23.36 3.20
C ALA A 109 5.06 24.10 1.90
N LEU A 110 4.33 23.91 0.80
CA LEU A 110 4.43 24.77 -0.41
C LEU A 110 3.06 25.09 -1.02
N ARG A 111 2.00 25.22 -0.20
CA ARG A 111 0.78 25.90 -0.65
C ARG A 111 1.08 27.40 -0.77
N THR A 112 1.50 27.76 -1.99
CA THR A 112 1.02 28.95 -2.71
C THR A 112 0.55 30.10 -1.83
N ARG A 113 1.47 30.87 -1.25
CA ARG A 113 1.23 32.31 -1.08
C ARG A 113 1.67 33.03 -2.35
N ARG A 114 0.97 32.77 -3.46
CA ARG A 114 0.80 33.84 -4.46
C ARG A 114 -0.37 34.66 -3.96
N ALA A 115 -0.08 35.83 -3.40
CA ALA A 115 -1.06 36.89 -3.31
C ALA A 115 -1.72 37.06 -4.70
N PRO A 116 -3.05 37.28 -4.77
CA PRO A 116 -3.71 37.60 -6.02
C PRO A 116 -3.33 39.04 -6.39
N LEU A 117 -2.12 39.23 -6.93
CA LEU A 117 -1.69 40.46 -7.57
C LEU A 117 -1.32 40.15 -9.01
N ARG A 118 -2.30 39.63 -9.75
CA ARG A 118 -2.14 39.43 -11.18
C ARG A 118 -3.43 39.54 -11.98
N GLU A 119 -4.26 40.52 -11.64
CA GLU A 119 -5.29 41.07 -12.55
C GLU A 119 -5.34 42.61 -12.58
N ALA A 120 -4.33 43.31 -12.04
CA ALA A 120 -4.16 44.76 -12.26
C ALA A 120 -2.99 45.09 -13.22
N GLY A 121 -2.49 44.09 -13.96
CA GLY A 121 -1.35 44.22 -14.87
C GLY A 121 -1.63 44.94 -16.20
N PRO A 122 -2.74 44.68 -16.92
CA PRO A 122 -2.88 45.25 -18.25
C PRO A 122 -3.31 46.73 -18.24
N ALA A 123 -3.94 47.23 -17.17
CA ALA A 123 -4.37 48.64 -17.11
C ALA A 123 -3.21 49.62 -16.79
N LEU A 124 -2.26 49.23 -15.94
CA LEU A 124 -1.08 50.06 -15.63
C LEU A 124 0.02 49.97 -16.69
N ALA A 125 0.09 48.86 -17.44
CA ALA A 125 1.04 48.70 -18.54
C ALA A 125 0.73 49.64 -19.72
N VAL A 126 -0.55 49.91 -20.02
CA VAL A 126 -0.92 50.83 -21.11
C VAL A 126 -0.63 52.29 -20.74
N LEU A 127 -0.84 52.68 -19.49
CA LEU A 127 -0.47 54.03 -19.00
C LEU A 127 1.06 54.23 -18.93
N GLY A 128 1.79 53.18 -18.52
CA GLY A 128 3.26 53.17 -18.49
C GLY A 128 3.90 53.20 -19.87
N LEU A 129 3.35 52.49 -20.87
CA LEU A 129 3.85 52.52 -22.25
C LEU A 129 3.60 53.89 -22.93
N LEU A 130 2.47 54.55 -22.64
CA LEU A 130 2.21 55.92 -23.12
C LEU A 130 3.16 56.95 -22.49
N TRP A 131 3.56 56.77 -21.21
CA TRP A 131 4.52 57.63 -20.53
C TRP A 131 5.98 57.32 -20.94
N MET A 132 6.34 56.05 -21.16
CA MET A 132 7.67 55.58 -21.58
C MET A 132 7.97 55.86 -23.06
N SER A 133 6.95 56.01 -23.91
CA SER A 133 7.10 56.41 -25.32
C SER A 133 7.76 57.79 -25.47
N LEU A 134 7.71 58.64 -24.45
CA LEU A 134 8.37 59.96 -24.46
C LEU A 134 9.87 59.89 -24.11
N TRP A 135 10.38 58.79 -23.54
CA TRP A 135 11.77 58.66 -23.04
C TRP A 135 12.38 57.28 -23.34
N ALA A 136 11.98 56.66 -24.46
CA ALA A 136 12.18 55.24 -24.77
C ALA A 136 13.65 54.74 -24.80
N TRP A 137 14.61 55.62 -25.05
CA TRP A 137 16.03 55.29 -25.15
C TRP A 137 16.75 55.30 -23.79
N ALA A 138 16.24 56.05 -22.81
CA ALA A 138 16.85 56.13 -21.48
C ALA A 138 16.53 54.92 -20.58
N TRP A 139 15.35 54.31 -20.73
CA TRP A 139 14.94 53.17 -19.90
C TRP A 139 15.30 51.80 -20.47
N ALA A 140 15.51 51.69 -21.79
CA ALA A 140 15.96 50.44 -22.41
C ALA A 140 17.34 49.99 -21.86
N ALA A 141 18.24 50.94 -21.57
CA ALA A 141 19.54 50.67 -20.95
C ALA A 141 19.43 50.30 -19.46
N ALA A 142 18.44 50.84 -18.74
CA ALA A 142 18.27 50.62 -17.30
C ALA A 142 17.43 49.37 -16.95
N ALA A 143 16.50 48.95 -17.82
CA ALA A 143 15.63 47.79 -17.57
C ALA A 143 16.34 46.44 -17.76
N ALA A 144 17.31 46.36 -18.68
CA ALA A 144 18.08 45.15 -18.95
C ALA A 144 18.81 44.58 -17.71
N PRO A 145 19.57 45.36 -16.90
CA PRO A 145 20.22 44.84 -15.70
C PRO A 145 19.24 44.46 -14.59
N VAL A 146 18.07 45.11 -14.51
CA VAL A 146 17.03 44.76 -13.53
C VAL A 146 16.37 43.43 -13.87
N VAL A 147 16.06 43.20 -15.15
CA VAL A 147 15.49 41.92 -15.61
C VAL A 147 16.51 40.79 -15.51
N LEU A 148 17.77 41.05 -15.90
CA LEU A 148 18.86 40.08 -15.79
C LEU A 148 19.17 39.77 -14.31
N GLY A 149 19.19 40.80 -13.46
CA GLY A 149 19.34 40.68 -12.01
C GLY A 149 18.20 39.88 -11.40
N ALA A 150 16.95 40.13 -11.78
CA ALA A 150 15.79 39.36 -11.33
C ALA A 150 15.84 37.89 -11.80
N LEU A 151 16.26 37.63 -13.04
CA LEU A 151 16.47 36.28 -13.57
C LEU A 151 17.60 35.54 -12.83
N LEU A 152 18.73 36.21 -12.57
CA LEU A 152 19.81 35.69 -11.74
C LEU A 152 19.35 35.43 -10.31
N LEU A 153 18.56 36.31 -9.71
CA LEU A 153 18.04 36.15 -8.34
C LEU A 153 17.02 35.01 -8.26
N VAL A 154 16.20 34.81 -9.29
CA VAL A 154 15.29 33.67 -9.42
C VAL A 154 16.08 32.37 -9.64
N HIS A 155 17.08 32.38 -10.51
CA HIS A 155 17.93 31.21 -10.78
C HIS A 155 18.78 30.82 -9.55
N MET A 156 19.36 31.81 -8.87
CA MET A 156 20.10 31.61 -7.61
C MET A 156 19.19 31.24 -6.44
N ARG A 157 17.93 31.71 -6.41
CA ARG A 157 16.94 31.22 -5.44
C ARG A 157 16.58 29.77 -5.73
N ASP A 158 16.38 29.40 -6.99
CA ASP A 158 16.02 28.05 -7.42
C ASP A 158 17.17 27.05 -7.14
N THR A 159 18.44 27.42 -7.38
CA THR A 159 19.60 26.58 -7.03
C THR A 159 19.84 26.51 -5.51
N ARG A 160 19.78 27.63 -4.78
CA ARG A 160 19.93 27.60 -3.30
C ARG A 160 18.78 26.92 -2.58
N GLN A 161 17.57 26.95 -3.16
CA GLN A 161 16.40 26.25 -2.64
C GLN A 161 16.50 24.75 -2.94
N ARG A 162 17.04 24.35 -4.11
CA ARG A 162 17.40 22.95 -4.40
C ARG A 162 18.40 22.41 -3.40
N ASP A 163 19.50 23.11 -3.13
CA ASP A 163 20.51 22.63 -2.20
C ASP A 163 20.00 22.55 -0.74
N ARG A 164 19.12 23.46 -0.33
CA ARG A 164 18.48 23.42 1.00
C ARG A 164 17.46 22.30 1.12
N VAL A 165 16.67 22.05 0.08
CA VAL A 165 15.70 20.96 0.02
C VAL A 165 16.39 19.61 -0.09
N GLU A 166 17.51 19.50 -0.81
CA GLU A 166 18.33 18.29 -0.91
C GLU A 166 19.05 17.94 0.41
N ARG A 167 19.55 18.95 1.13
CA ARG A 167 20.13 18.74 2.48
C ARG A 167 19.05 18.38 3.50
N ALA A 168 17.93 19.10 3.51
CA ALA A 168 16.80 18.75 4.36
C ALA A 168 16.23 17.36 4.01
N ARG A 169 16.29 16.91 2.75
CA ARG A 169 15.90 15.56 2.31
C ARG A 169 16.83 14.45 2.78
N ARG A 170 18.15 14.69 2.79
CA ARG A 170 19.14 13.71 3.27
C ARG A 170 19.05 13.45 4.78
N ASP A 171 18.71 14.46 5.57
CA ASP A 171 18.60 14.30 7.02
C ASP A 171 17.34 13.53 7.47
N HIS A 172 16.33 13.38 6.60
CA HIS A 172 15.01 12.84 6.95
C HIS A 172 14.60 11.61 6.12
N SER A 173 15.55 11.01 5.39
CA SER A 173 15.33 9.73 4.71
C SER A 173 16.60 8.88 4.79
N LEU A 174 16.45 7.60 5.09
CA LEU A 174 17.53 6.64 5.21
C LEU A 174 17.38 5.53 4.17
N GLY A 175 18.42 5.36 3.36
CA GLY A 175 18.49 4.41 2.27
C GLY A 175 19.39 3.21 2.56
N PRO A 176 19.41 2.20 1.66
CA PRO A 176 20.31 1.05 1.77
C PRO A 176 21.79 1.39 1.95
N GLU A 177 22.22 2.52 1.40
CA GLU A 177 23.56 3.08 1.50
C GLU A 177 23.97 3.52 2.91
N ASP A 178 23.01 3.83 3.78
CA ASP A 178 23.27 4.30 5.15
C ASP A 178 23.49 3.14 6.15
N PHE A 179 23.36 1.90 5.67
CA PHE A 179 23.43 0.69 6.47
C PHE A 179 24.58 -0.21 6.02
N ASP A 180 25.32 -0.75 6.98
CA ASP A 180 26.21 -1.88 6.72
C ASP A 180 25.41 -3.19 6.57
N GLU A 181 26.07 -4.28 6.19
CA GLU A 181 25.39 -5.54 5.87
C GLU A 181 24.60 -6.13 7.05
N GLU A 182 25.09 -5.94 8.28
CA GLU A 182 24.37 -6.38 9.48
C GLU A 182 23.10 -5.54 9.71
N ALA A 183 23.22 -4.22 9.62
CA ALA A 183 22.09 -3.30 9.75
C ALA A 183 21.05 -3.52 8.64
N ARG A 184 21.47 -3.79 7.39
CA ARG A 184 20.55 -4.11 6.28
C ARG A 184 19.70 -5.34 6.56
N ARG A 185 20.31 -6.41 7.09
CA ARG A 185 19.57 -7.64 7.45
C ARG A 185 18.56 -7.41 8.56
N LEU A 186 18.93 -6.65 9.60
CA LEU A 186 18.01 -6.30 10.68
C LEU A 186 16.87 -5.39 10.20
N MET A 187 17.16 -4.42 9.34
CA MET A 187 16.15 -3.53 8.80
C MET A 187 15.16 -4.28 7.90
N LEU A 188 15.63 -5.22 7.06
CA LEU A 188 14.76 -6.07 6.25
C LEU A 188 13.78 -6.90 7.09
N ARG A 189 14.27 -7.46 8.21
CA ARG A 189 13.41 -8.18 9.17
C ARG A 189 12.31 -7.28 9.73
N ALA A 190 12.67 -6.08 10.17
CA ALA A 190 11.70 -5.10 10.67
C ALA A 190 10.66 -4.71 9.60
N GLN A 191 11.09 -4.46 8.37
CA GLN A 191 10.21 -4.11 7.26
C GLN A 191 9.22 -5.22 6.92
N ARG A 192 9.69 -6.48 6.90
CA ARG A 192 8.82 -7.64 6.69
C ARG A 192 7.78 -7.80 7.78
N ALA A 193 8.18 -7.67 9.05
CA ALA A 193 7.26 -7.74 10.17
C ALA A 193 6.18 -6.65 10.08
N ILE A 194 6.58 -5.40 9.79
CA ILE A 194 5.65 -4.28 9.62
C ILE A 194 4.72 -4.49 8.42
N ALA A 195 5.25 -4.99 7.30
CA ALA A 195 4.45 -5.31 6.12
C ALA A 195 3.41 -6.39 6.42
N ALA A 196 3.81 -7.48 7.09
CA ALA A 196 2.91 -8.57 7.48
C ALA A 196 1.74 -8.07 8.35
N VAL A 197 2.00 -7.22 9.35
CA VAL A 197 0.93 -6.61 10.16
C VAL A 197 0.01 -5.73 9.29
N ARG A 198 0.59 -4.83 8.49
CA ARG A 198 -0.21 -3.89 7.67
C ARG A 198 -1.07 -4.61 6.64
N GLU A 199 -0.56 -5.70 6.09
CA GLU A 199 -1.22 -6.49 5.05
C GLU A 199 -2.18 -7.54 5.60
N SER A 200 -2.09 -7.87 6.90
CA SER A 200 -3.01 -8.79 7.56
C SER A 200 -4.47 -8.39 7.35
N GLU A 201 -5.30 -9.40 7.18
CA GLU A 201 -6.73 -9.21 6.95
C GLU A 201 -7.42 -8.57 8.16
N VAL A 202 -7.06 -8.98 9.38
CA VAL A 202 -7.54 -8.40 10.63
C VAL A 202 -7.21 -6.92 10.76
N ASN A 203 -6.03 -6.48 10.28
CA ASN A 203 -5.69 -5.06 10.26
C ASN A 203 -6.52 -4.30 9.21
N ARG A 204 -6.68 -4.86 8.01
CA ARG A 204 -7.48 -4.22 6.94
C ARG A 204 -8.96 -4.11 7.28
N GLN A 205 -9.50 -5.03 8.08
CA GLN A 205 -10.88 -5.02 8.53
C GLN A 205 -11.10 -4.17 9.79
N GLY A 206 -10.04 -3.54 10.32
CA GLY A 206 -10.12 -2.72 11.53
C GLY A 206 -10.40 -3.53 12.79
N MET A 207 -10.14 -4.84 12.78
CA MET A 207 -10.21 -5.70 13.97
C MET A 207 -9.01 -5.48 14.89
N LEU A 208 -7.89 -5.05 14.33
CA LEU A 208 -6.81 -4.39 15.07
C LEU A 208 -7.03 -2.87 15.04
N ASP A 209 -6.42 -2.15 15.98
CA ASP A 209 -6.40 -0.68 15.96
C ASP A 209 -5.60 -0.16 14.75
N SER A 210 -6.28 -0.12 13.60
CA SER A 210 -5.70 0.22 12.31
C SER A 210 -5.24 1.68 12.25
N VAL A 211 -5.82 2.56 13.07
CA VAL A 211 -5.42 3.96 13.20
C VAL A 211 -4.12 4.06 13.97
N ASP A 212 -4.01 3.40 15.13
CA ASP A 212 -2.74 3.36 15.86
C ASP A 212 -1.65 2.68 15.03
N ASN A 213 -1.95 1.56 14.36
CA ASN A 213 -1.01 0.88 13.48
C ASN A 213 -0.52 1.76 12.33
N ALA A 214 -1.41 2.58 11.73
CA ALA A 214 -1.05 3.48 10.65
C ALA A 214 -0.09 4.61 11.07
N VAL A 215 -0.06 4.96 12.36
CA VAL A 215 0.78 6.04 12.90
C VAL A 215 2.02 5.49 13.61
N THR A 216 1.83 4.48 14.45
CA THR A 216 2.87 3.91 15.30
C THR A 216 3.85 3.08 14.48
N LEU A 217 3.41 2.22 13.55
CA LEU A 217 4.34 1.36 12.80
C LEU A 217 5.35 2.16 11.95
N PRO A 218 4.96 3.19 11.17
CA PRO A 218 5.95 4.02 10.47
C PRO A 218 6.94 4.73 11.41
N ARG A 219 6.48 5.18 12.59
CA ARG A 219 7.35 5.78 13.62
C ARG A 219 8.34 4.77 14.20
N GLN A 220 7.90 3.54 14.45
CA GLN A 220 8.79 2.45 14.87
C GLN A 220 9.83 2.13 13.79
N GLU A 221 9.42 2.06 12.52
CA GLU A 221 10.31 1.83 11.37
C GLU A 221 11.41 2.89 11.30
N TRP A 222 11.04 4.18 11.40
CA TRP A 222 11.98 5.29 11.38
C TRP A 222 12.95 5.28 12.56
N GLU A 223 12.46 5.05 13.78
CA GLU A 223 13.32 4.97 14.95
C GLU A 223 14.34 3.83 14.86
N ILE A 224 13.92 2.65 14.39
CA ILE A 224 14.81 1.52 14.17
C ILE A 224 15.85 1.88 13.11
N ALA A 225 15.42 2.45 11.97
CA ALA A 225 16.32 2.87 10.90
C ALA A 225 17.38 3.86 11.40
N ARG A 226 16.99 4.89 12.16
CA ARG A 226 17.94 5.88 12.72
C ARG A 226 18.97 5.26 13.63
N VAL A 227 18.56 4.32 14.50
CA VAL A 227 19.51 3.66 15.41
C VAL A 227 20.44 2.73 14.63
N LEU A 228 19.93 1.95 13.68
CA LEU A 228 20.74 1.07 12.84
C LEU A 228 21.75 1.84 11.99
N ALA A 229 21.35 2.94 11.36
CA ALA A 229 22.26 3.79 10.59
C ALA A 229 23.35 4.41 11.49
N ARG A 230 22.99 4.85 12.71
CA ARG A 230 23.96 5.34 13.70
C ARG A 230 24.95 4.24 14.12
N GLN A 231 24.47 3.02 14.36
CA GLN A 231 25.33 1.89 14.71
C GLN A 231 26.29 1.53 13.57
N ALA A 232 25.80 1.49 12.33
CA ALA A 232 26.64 1.24 11.15
C ALA A 232 27.74 2.30 11.00
N ARG A 233 27.40 3.58 11.17
CA ARG A 233 28.37 4.68 11.16
C ARG A 233 29.42 4.53 12.27
N LEU A 234 29.00 4.24 13.50
CA LEU A 234 29.92 4.05 14.64
C LEU A 234 30.84 2.84 14.46
N ARG A 235 30.36 1.75 13.83
CA ARG A 235 31.23 0.61 13.47
C ARG A 235 32.29 1.02 12.45
N HIS A 236 31.88 1.77 11.42
CA HIS A 236 32.80 2.26 10.40
C HIS A 236 33.86 3.21 10.98
N GLU A 237 33.48 4.10 11.91
CA GLU A 237 34.41 5.00 12.62
C GLU A 237 35.41 4.24 13.52
N GLN A 238 35.02 3.07 14.05
CA GLN A 238 35.87 2.26 14.92
C GLN A 238 36.85 1.36 14.15
N ASP A 239 36.54 0.99 12.91
CA ASP A 239 37.31 0.05 12.09
C ASP A 239 38.83 0.37 11.99
N PRO A 240 39.25 1.64 11.78
CA PRO A 240 40.68 1.99 11.72
C PRO A 240 41.45 1.70 13.03
N PHE A 241 40.75 1.78 14.17
CA PHE A 241 41.35 1.58 15.50
C PHE A 241 41.48 0.09 15.88
N LEU A 242 41.10 -0.82 14.99
CA LEU A 242 41.16 -2.26 15.19
C LEU A 242 42.41 -2.91 14.61
N SER A 243 43.28 -2.14 13.94
CA SER A 243 44.53 -2.65 13.41
C SER A 243 45.53 -2.96 14.54
N ASP A 244 46.30 -4.04 14.38
CA ASP A 244 47.38 -4.45 15.33
C ASP A 244 48.49 -3.40 15.49
N THR A 245 48.44 -2.31 14.71
CA THR A 245 49.39 -1.20 14.75
C THR A 245 49.03 -0.15 15.82
N VAL A 246 47.85 -0.25 16.43
CA VAL A 246 47.35 0.72 17.42
C VAL A 246 47.86 0.36 18.83
N PRO A 247 48.29 1.34 19.65
CA PRO A 247 48.74 1.09 21.02
C PRO A 247 47.68 0.37 21.89
N PRO A 248 48.10 -0.52 22.80
CA PRO A 248 47.19 -1.35 23.60
C PRO A 248 46.25 -0.53 24.50
N GLU A 249 46.66 0.66 24.93
CA GLU A 249 45.82 1.57 25.73
C GLU A 249 44.62 2.09 24.93
N VAL A 250 44.82 2.39 23.64
CA VAL A 250 43.74 2.83 22.73
C VAL A 250 42.83 1.65 22.40
N GLN A 251 43.39 0.45 22.22
CA GLN A 251 42.62 -0.78 21.99
C GLN A 251 41.70 -1.12 23.17
N ALA A 252 42.18 -0.94 24.42
CA ALA A 252 41.37 -1.12 25.62
C ALA A 252 40.21 -0.10 25.69
N ALA A 253 40.47 1.16 25.36
CA ALA A 253 39.43 2.20 25.33
C ALA A 253 38.35 1.92 24.27
N VAL A 254 38.76 1.49 23.06
CA VAL A 254 37.83 1.13 21.97
C VAL A 254 37.00 -0.10 22.34
N SER A 255 37.57 -1.07 23.04
CA SER A 255 36.83 -2.26 23.52
C SER A 255 35.63 -1.88 24.38
N SER A 256 35.77 -0.93 25.31
CA SER A 256 34.64 -0.44 26.13
C SER A 256 33.55 0.26 25.29
N LEU A 257 33.94 0.99 24.24
CA LEU A 257 32.98 1.59 23.32
C LEU A 257 32.23 0.54 22.49
N ARG A 258 32.90 -0.57 22.13
CA ARG A 258 32.27 -1.71 21.44
C ARG A 258 31.26 -2.43 22.31
N GLU A 259 31.53 -2.61 23.59
CA GLU A 259 30.57 -3.20 24.53
C GLU A 259 29.28 -2.37 24.61
N LYS A 260 29.40 -1.04 24.67
CA LYS A 260 28.25 -0.13 24.64
C LYS A 260 27.48 -0.22 23.33
N LEU A 261 28.19 -0.32 22.21
CA LEU A 261 27.60 -0.49 20.89
C LEU A 261 26.85 -1.82 20.78
N GLU A 262 27.43 -2.91 21.28
CA GLU A 262 26.80 -4.23 21.30
C GLU A 262 25.54 -4.23 22.17
N GLN A 263 25.57 -3.56 23.32
CA GLN A 263 24.37 -3.37 24.15
C GLN A 263 23.26 -2.64 23.38
N SER A 264 23.62 -1.63 22.59
CA SER A 264 22.68 -0.92 21.72
C SER A 264 22.12 -1.82 20.62
N VAL A 265 22.96 -2.64 19.98
CA VAL A 265 22.53 -3.61 18.95
C VAL A 265 21.53 -4.60 19.55
N ARG A 266 21.85 -5.20 20.71
CA ARG A 266 20.93 -6.12 21.41
C ARG A 266 19.59 -5.46 21.75
N ALA A 267 19.58 -4.18 22.13
CA ALA A 267 18.34 -3.46 22.42
C ALA A 267 17.47 -3.28 21.16
N VAL A 268 18.05 -2.90 20.03
CA VAL A 268 17.33 -2.77 18.75
C VAL A 268 16.84 -4.13 18.26
N THR A 269 17.67 -5.17 18.35
CA THR A 269 17.28 -6.53 17.98
C THR A 269 16.06 -7.00 18.77
N ARG A 270 16.01 -6.78 20.09
CA ARG A 270 14.81 -7.11 20.90
C ARG A 270 13.56 -6.33 20.48
N ARG A 271 13.72 -5.08 20.04
CA ARG A 271 12.62 -4.28 19.51
C ARG A 271 12.11 -4.86 18.19
N ILE A 272 13.00 -5.30 17.30
CA ILE A 272 12.64 -5.97 16.04
C ILE A 272 11.94 -7.31 16.32
N GLU A 273 12.46 -8.12 17.24
CA GLU A 273 11.82 -9.38 17.65
C GLU A 273 10.43 -9.16 18.25
N ALA A 274 10.19 -8.02 18.91
CA ALA A 274 8.86 -7.66 19.39
C ALA A 274 7.90 -7.34 18.22
N LEU A 275 8.38 -6.67 17.17
CA LEU A 275 7.61 -6.43 15.94
C LEU A 275 7.32 -7.74 15.20
N GLU A 276 8.30 -8.65 15.13
CA GLU A 276 8.12 -9.98 14.53
C GLU A 276 7.06 -10.78 15.28
N ARG A 277 7.14 -10.83 16.62
CA ARG A 277 6.10 -11.47 17.43
C ARG A 277 4.73 -10.83 17.17
N TYR A 278 4.65 -9.50 17.07
CA TYR A 278 3.37 -8.84 16.78
C TYR A 278 2.82 -9.23 15.40
N ALA A 279 3.69 -9.34 14.39
CA ALA A 279 3.34 -9.84 13.07
C ALA A 279 2.81 -11.28 13.11
N ASP A 280 3.46 -12.17 13.86
CA ASP A 280 3.01 -13.56 14.03
C ASP A 280 1.60 -13.62 14.66
N HIS A 281 1.32 -12.76 15.64
CA HIS A 281 -0.02 -12.69 16.24
C HIS A 281 -1.07 -12.18 15.25
N ALA A 282 -0.73 -11.20 14.41
CA ALA A 282 -1.65 -10.72 13.36
C ALA A 282 -1.96 -11.82 12.34
N LEU A 283 -0.95 -12.59 11.92
CA LEU A 283 -1.14 -13.72 11.00
C LEU A 283 -1.93 -14.88 11.62
N ALA A 284 -1.70 -15.18 12.90
CA ALA A 284 -2.50 -16.17 13.63
C ALA A 284 -3.97 -15.72 13.76
N ALA A 285 -4.20 -14.42 13.96
CA ALA A 285 -5.54 -13.85 13.97
C ALA A 285 -6.22 -13.94 12.59
N ASP A 286 -5.49 -13.76 11.49
CA ASP A 286 -6.00 -14.00 10.13
C ASP A 286 -6.42 -15.46 9.92
N GLU A 287 -5.65 -16.41 10.46
CA GLU A 287 -6.00 -17.83 10.41
C GLU A 287 -7.28 -18.13 11.20
N ALA A 288 -7.39 -17.60 12.41
CA ALA A 288 -8.59 -17.75 13.23
C ALA A 288 -9.82 -17.13 12.54
N LEU A 289 -9.68 -15.97 11.91
CA LEU A 289 -10.75 -15.32 11.15
C LEU A 289 -11.19 -16.16 9.95
N ARG A 290 -10.25 -16.76 9.22
CA ARG A 290 -10.57 -17.68 8.11
C ARG A 290 -11.30 -18.94 8.60
N ALA A 291 -10.85 -19.53 9.69
CA ALA A 291 -11.49 -20.69 10.30
C ALA A 291 -12.93 -20.36 10.77
N HIS A 292 -13.11 -19.18 11.38
CA HIS A 292 -14.43 -18.72 11.81
C HIS A 292 -15.43 -18.63 10.66
N ARG A 293 -15.04 -18.02 9.53
CA ARG A 293 -15.89 -17.92 8.33
C ARG A 293 -16.22 -19.27 7.70
N GLN A 294 -15.28 -20.21 7.74
CA GLN A 294 -15.53 -21.57 7.28
C GLN A 294 -16.58 -22.26 8.16
N LEU A 295 -16.53 -22.06 9.48
CA LEU A 295 -17.55 -22.57 10.39
C LEU A 295 -18.91 -21.92 10.15
N GLU A 296 -18.97 -20.61 9.91
CA GLU A 296 -20.23 -19.93 9.55
C GLU A 296 -20.83 -20.53 8.28
N THR A 297 -20.03 -20.71 7.23
CA THR A 297 -20.48 -21.33 5.97
C THR A 297 -20.96 -22.78 6.17
N LEU A 298 -20.29 -23.55 7.04
CA LEU A 298 -20.71 -24.91 7.37
C LEU A 298 -22.00 -24.92 8.18
N ALA A 299 -22.17 -23.98 9.12
CA ALA A 299 -23.36 -23.85 9.93
C ALA A 299 -24.59 -23.45 9.08
N GLU A 300 -24.41 -22.57 8.09
CA GLU A 300 -25.46 -22.23 7.12
C GLU A 300 -25.94 -23.47 6.33
N ARG A 301 -25.01 -24.34 5.93
CA ARG A 301 -25.34 -25.59 5.21
C ARG A 301 -25.87 -26.70 6.12
N ALA A 302 -25.58 -26.65 7.42
CA ALA A 302 -26.05 -27.66 8.37
C ALA A 302 -27.58 -27.79 8.36
N HIS A 303 -28.30 -26.68 8.10
CA HIS A 303 -29.75 -26.71 7.98
C HIS A 303 -30.26 -27.62 6.86
N GLU A 304 -29.55 -27.70 5.72
CA GLU A 304 -29.91 -28.61 4.61
C GLU A 304 -29.78 -30.09 5.03
N TYR A 305 -28.78 -30.40 5.87
CA TYR A 305 -28.63 -31.75 6.42
C TYR A 305 -29.71 -32.06 7.45
N ASP A 306 -30.11 -31.09 8.27
CA ASP A 306 -31.23 -31.24 9.21
C ASP A 306 -32.55 -31.49 8.48
N GLU A 307 -32.81 -30.78 7.36
CA GLU A 307 -33.98 -31.02 6.50
C GLU A 307 -33.95 -32.42 5.86
N LEU A 308 -32.78 -32.86 5.37
CA LEU A 308 -32.63 -34.20 4.79
C LEU A 308 -32.94 -35.29 5.83
N VAL A 309 -32.48 -35.12 7.07
CA VAL A 309 -32.81 -36.05 8.17
C VAL A 309 -34.31 -36.03 8.47
N ALA A 310 -34.94 -34.85 8.49
CA ALA A 310 -36.39 -34.75 8.70
C ALA A 310 -37.19 -35.43 7.58
N ASP A 311 -36.76 -35.32 6.33
CA ASP A 311 -37.38 -36.00 5.18
C ASP A 311 -37.20 -37.53 5.26
N THR A 312 -36.04 -38.04 5.69
CA THR A 312 -35.88 -39.49 5.88
C THR A 312 -36.83 -40.07 6.94
N VAL A 313 -37.08 -39.33 8.04
CA VAL A 313 -38.09 -39.75 9.04
C VAL A 313 -39.50 -39.75 8.43
N ARG A 314 -39.81 -38.81 7.53
CA ARG A 314 -41.09 -38.80 6.81
C ARG A 314 -41.20 -40.01 5.87
N ASP A 315 -40.13 -40.38 5.18
CA ASP A 315 -40.09 -41.53 4.29
C ASP A 315 -40.30 -42.85 5.06
N ASP A 316 -39.68 -43.01 6.23
CA ASP A 316 -39.89 -44.18 7.10
C ASP A 316 -41.37 -44.34 7.52
N LEU A 317 -42.03 -43.22 7.83
CA LEU A 317 -43.47 -43.20 8.15
C LEU A 317 -44.32 -43.52 6.91
N ALA A 318 -43.91 -43.07 5.72
CA ALA A 318 -44.59 -43.34 4.47
C ALA A 318 -44.51 -44.84 4.10
N VAL A 319 -43.37 -45.50 4.30
CA VAL A 319 -43.22 -46.95 4.13
C VAL A 319 -44.23 -47.70 4.99
N SER A 320 -44.32 -47.35 6.28
CA SER A 320 -45.29 -47.95 7.21
C SER A 320 -46.74 -47.74 6.79
N ALA A 321 -47.06 -46.62 6.12
CA ALA A 321 -48.39 -46.37 5.58
C ALA A 321 -48.67 -47.21 4.33
N ILE A 322 -47.70 -47.37 3.43
CA ILE A 322 -47.81 -48.19 2.22
C ILE A 322 -48.01 -49.66 2.58
N GLU A 323 -47.29 -50.18 3.58
CA GLU A 323 -47.49 -51.55 4.07
C GLU A 323 -48.91 -51.78 4.56
N ARG A 324 -49.49 -50.82 5.31
CA ARG A 324 -50.89 -50.89 5.75
C ARG A 324 -51.88 -50.87 4.59
N LEU A 325 -51.68 -50.00 3.60
CA LEU A 325 -52.51 -49.96 2.39
C LEU A 325 -52.41 -51.25 1.59
N THR A 326 -51.23 -51.85 1.53
CA THR A 326 -50.99 -53.13 0.85
C THR A 326 -51.75 -54.26 1.55
N ALA A 327 -51.68 -54.34 2.88
CA ALA A 327 -52.44 -55.30 3.67
C ALA A 327 -53.97 -55.14 3.48
N GLN A 328 -54.47 -53.90 3.39
CA GLN A 328 -55.88 -53.62 3.08
C GLN A 328 -56.26 -54.08 1.67
N GLY A 329 -55.39 -53.86 0.67
CA GLY A 329 -55.58 -54.34 -0.69
C GLY A 329 -55.68 -55.87 -0.75
N ASP A 330 -54.81 -56.58 -0.03
CA ASP A 330 -54.83 -58.04 0.05
C ASP A 330 -56.11 -58.58 0.70
N GLU A 331 -56.61 -57.91 1.74
CA GLU A 331 -57.90 -58.22 2.37
C GLU A 331 -59.07 -58.04 1.39
N LEU A 332 -59.07 -56.95 0.62
CA LEU A 332 -60.08 -56.68 -0.39
C LEU A 332 -60.06 -57.76 -1.48
N VAL A 333 -58.88 -58.12 -1.98
CA VAL A 333 -58.71 -59.19 -2.97
C VAL A 333 -59.24 -60.53 -2.44
N ARG A 334 -58.92 -60.88 -1.18
CA ARG A 334 -59.44 -62.10 -0.53
C ARG A 334 -60.97 -62.08 -0.45
N THR A 335 -61.55 -60.97 -0.02
CA THR A 335 -63.01 -60.78 0.07
C THR A 335 -63.68 -60.94 -1.30
N LEU A 336 -63.14 -60.30 -2.34
CA LEU A 336 -63.69 -60.39 -3.69
C LEU A 336 -63.59 -61.80 -4.26
N ARG A 337 -62.46 -62.49 -4.06
CA ARG A 337 -62.31 -63.91 -4.44
C ARG A 337 -63.31 -64.81 -3.71
N GLY A 338 -63.52 -64.58 -2.41
CA GLY A 338 -64.53 -65.27 -1.62
C GLY A 338 -65.93 -65.11 -2.22
N ARG A 339 -66.34 -63.86 -2.50
CA ARG A 339 -67.64 -63.57 -3.15
C ARG A 339 -67.78 -64.19 -4.55
N LEU A 340 -66.71 -64.19 -5.34
CA LEU A 340 -66.68 -64.85 -6.65
C LEU A 340 -66.88 -66.36 -6.53
N ALA A 341 -66.24 -67.01 -5.55
CA ALA A 341 -66.41 -68.43 -5.29
C ALA A 341 -67.83 -68.76 -4.82
N GLU A 342 -68.41 -67.94 -3.94
CA GLU A 342 -69.82 -68.06 -3.52
C GLU A 342 -70.78 -67.91 -4.70
N ALA A 343 -70.56 -66.91 -5.56
CA ALA A 343 -71.37 -66.70 -6.76
C ALA A 343 -71.25 -67.87 -7.76
N ALA A 344 -70.04 -68.42 -7.94
CA ALA A 344 -69.82 -69.60 -8.78
C ALA A 344 -70.51 -70.86 -8.22
N ALA A 345 -70.47 -71.06 -6.90
CA ALA A 345 -71.17 -72.16 -6.24
C ALA A 345 -72.70 -72.02 -6.35
N ALA A 346 -73.24 -70.80 -6.20
CA ALA A 346 -74.66 -70.53 -6.39
C ALA A 346 -75.10 -70.78 -7.84
N ALA A 347 -74.29 -70.39 -8.83
CA ALA A 347 -74.53 -70.68 -10.25
C ALA A 347 -74.52 -72.18 -10.56
N ALA A 348 -73.64 -72.96 -9.92
CA ALA A 348 -73.59 -74.42 -10.08
C ALA A 348 -74.78 -75.15 -9.41
N ALA A 349 -75.45 -74.51 -8.44
CA ALA A 349 -76.64 -75.05 -7.77
C ALA A 349 -77.96 -74.74 -8.49
N LEU A 350 -77.93 -73.94 -9.59
CA LEU A 350 -79.09 -73.75 -10.45
C LEU A 350 -79.36 -75.04 -11.26
N PRO A 351 -80.61 -75.54 -11.30
CA PRO A 351 -80.96 -76.71 -12.10
C PRO A 351 -80.81 -76.41 -13.60
N PRO A 352 -80.47 -77.40 -14.44
CA PRO A 352 -80.34 -77.18 -15.88
C PRO A 352 -81.69 -76.74 -16.47
N ASP A 353 -81.63 -75.81 -17.43
CA ASP A 353 -82.82 -75.32 -18.14
C ASP A 353 -83.61 -76.50 -18.72
N PRO A 354 -84.95 -76.55 -18.51
CA PRO A 354 -85.79 -77.53 -19.17
C PRO A 354 -85.85 -77.24 -20.68
N PRO A 355 -86.00 -78.29 -21.52
CA PRO A 355 -85.84 -78.23 -22.97
C PRO A 355 -86.86 -77.37 -23.71
#